data_AF-A0A4Q1TB68-F1
#
_entry.id   AF-A0A4Q1TB68-F1
#
_cell.length_a   1.000
_cell.length_b   1.000
_cell.length_c   1.000
_cell.angle_alpha   90.00
_cell.angle_beta   90.00
_cell.angle_gamma   90.00
#
_symmetry.space_group_name_H-M   'P 1'
#
loop_
_entity.id
_entity.type
_entity.pdbx_description
1 polymer ?
#
loop_
_entity_poly.entity_id
_entity_poly.type
_entity_poly.pdbx_seq_one_letter_code
_entity_poly.pdbx_strand_id
1 'polypeptide(L)'
;MLIAQKQYEKMAEGGSRRLFDFEGYRLLDAVDSEDHQSYILIDYDEDHFHSITLKEAYGLVAIYLSVQNGDVFEQTILDAIEQVIEKKTT
;
A
#
# COMPACT_ATOMS: atom_id res chain seq x y z
N MET A 1 3.91 -5.94 -6.99
CA MET A 1 3.49 -6.47 -8.29
C MET A 1 2.30 -5.65 -8.71
N LEU A 2 2.31 -5.04 -9.89
CA LEU A 2 1.11 -4.38 -10.42
C LEU A 2 0.03 -5.45 -10.65
N ILE A 3 -1.16 -5.21 -10.14
CA ILE A 3 -2.32 -6.11 -10.27
C ILE A 3 -3.47 -5.38 -10.96
N ALA A 4 -4.28 -6.12 -11.70
CA ALA A 4 -5.49 -5.58 -12.29
C ALA A 4 -6.53 -5.26 -11.21
N GLN A 5 -7.40 -4.28 -11.45
CA GLN A 5 -8.50 -3.93 -10.55
C GLN A 5 -9.34 -5.16 -10.14
N LYS A 6 -9.67 -6.07 -11.08
CA LYS A 6 -10.41 -7.30 -10.77
C LYS A 6 -9.69 -8.22 -9.77
N GLN A 7 -8.35 -8.23 -9.79
CA GLN A 7 -7.58 -9.00 -8.82
C GLN A 7 -7.62 -8.33 -7.45
N TYR A 8 -7.51 -7.00 -7.39
CA TYR A 8 -7.73 -6.22 -6.18
C TYR A 8 -9.13 -6.49 -5.58
N GLU A 9 -10.18 -6.39 -6.40
CA GLU A 9 -11.57 -6.63 -5.98
C GLU A 9 -11.75 -8.02 -5.37
N LYS A 10 -11.12 -9.05 -5.98
CA LYS A 10 -11.11 -10.40 -5.41
C LYS A 10 -10.35 -10.48 -4.08
N MET A 11 -9.19 -9.85 -3.99
CA MET A 11 -8.36 -9.83 -2.77
C MET A 11 -9.03 -9.05 -1.61
N ALA A 12 -9.98 -8.17 -1.91
CA ALA A 12 -10.69 -7.35 -0.95
C ALA A 12 -12.18 -7.72 -0.82
N GLU A 13 -12.60 -8.88 -1.35
CA GLU A 13 -13.99 -9.33 -1.38
C GLU A 13 -14.59 -9.48 0.03
N GLY A 14 -13.80 -9.95 0.99
CA GLY A 14 -14.16 -10.03 2.41
C GLY A 14 -14.05 -8.69 3.15
N GLY A 15 -13.54 -7.65 2.48
CA GLY A 15 -13.37 -6.30 2.98
C GLY A 15 -11.91 -5.84 3.02
N SER A 16 -11.72 -4.57 3.34
CA SER A 16 -10.40 -3.99 3.55
C SER A 16 -10.40 -2.95 4.66
N ARG A 17 -9.24 -2.83 5.30
CA ARG A 17 -8.94 -1.81 6.28
C ARG A 17 -7.92 -0.86 5.70
N ARG A 18 -8.24 0.43 5.76
CA ARG A 18 -7.30 1.49 5.42
C ARG A 18 -6.24 1.62 6.51
N LEU A 19 -4.98 1.49 6.13
CA LEU A 19 -3.84 1.70 7.02
C LEU A 19 -3.42 3.18 7.03
N PHE A 20 -3.26 3.80 5.86
CA PHE A 20 -3.08 5.26 5.73
C PHE A 20 -3.46 5.76 4.33
N ASP A 21 -3.65 7.08 4.23
CA ASP A 21 -3.67 7.86 2.98
C ASP A 21 -2.48 8.84 3.02
N PHE A 22 -1.74 8.96 1.94
CA PHE A 22 -0.63 9.91 1.82
C PHE A 22 -0.45 10.34 0.35
N GLU A 23 -0.60 11.64 0.06
CA GLU A 23 -0.34 12.26 -1.25
C GLU A 23 -0.69 11.40 -2.48
N GLY A 24 -1.97 11.11 -2.70
CA GLY A 24 -2.40 10.32 -3.87
C GLY A 24 -2.27 8.80 -3.70
N TYR A 25 -1.63 8.33 -2.63
CA TYR A 25 -1.50 6.91 -2.31
C TYR A 25 -2.39 6.47 -1.15
N ARG A 26 -2.86 5.23 -1.21
CA ARG A 26 -3.54 4.55 -0.10
C ARG A 26 -2.98 3.17 0.14
N LEU A 27 -2.63 2.88 1.40
CA LEU A 27 -2.27 1.53 1.82
C LEU A 27 -3.46 0.84 2.49
N LEU A 28 -3.76 -0.37 2.03
CA LEU A 28 -4.81 -1.25 2.52
C LEU A 28 -4.26 -2.57 3.03
N ASP A 29 -4.90 -3.05 4.09
CA ASP A 29 -4.91 -4.44 4.54
C ASP A 29 -6.25 -5.04 4.10
N ALA A 30 -6.23 -5.99 3.17
CA ALA A 30 -7.40 -6.57 2.54
C ALA A 30 -7.53 -8.06 2.90
N VAL A 31 -8.77 -8.54 2.98
CA VAL A 31 -9.07 -9.96 3.24
C VAL A 31 -10.03 -10.44 2.15
N ASP A 32 -9.74 -11.59 1.56
CA ASP A 32 -10.63 -12.22 0.58
C ASP A 32 -11.75 -13.03 1.26
N SER A 33 -12.63 -13.65 0.47
CA SER A 33 -13.74 -14.48 0.98
C SER A 33 -13.30 -15.78 1.67
N GLU A 34 -12.01 -16.14 1.57
CA GLU A 34 -11.40 -17.33 2.18
C GLU A 34 -10.48 -16.96 3.37
N ASP A 35 -10.61 -15.75 3.90
CA ASP A 35 -9.80 -15.19 4.99
C ASP A 35 -8.30 -15.05 4.66
N HIS A 36 -7.90 -15.02 3.39
CA HIS A 36 -6.53 -14.73 3.00
C HIS A 36 -6.23 -13.23 3.06
N GLN A 37 -5.18 -12.89 3.80
CA GLN A 37 -4.74 -11.51 3.96
C GLN A 37 -3.81 -11.07 2.81
N SER A 38 -4.09 -9.90 2.25
CA SER A 38 -3.31 -9.26 1.18
C SER A 38 -3.04 -7.80 1.52
N TYR A 39 -1.88 -7.28 1.11
CA TYR A 39 -1.52 -5.88 1.30
C TYR A 39 -1.47 -5.17 -0.04
N ILE A 40 -2.17 -4.05 -0.14
CA ILE A 40 -2.42 -3.38 -1.42
C ILE A 40 -2.12 -1.90 -1.26
N LEU A 41 -1.21 -1.39 -2.09
CA LEU A 41 -0.96 0.03 -2.27
C LEU A 41 -1.67 0.50 -3.53
N ILE A 42 -2.53 1.50 -3.39
CA ILE A 42 -3.26 2.13 -4.49
C ILE A 42 -2.59 3.46 -4.80
N ASP A 43 -2.31 3.70 -6.08
CA ASP A 43 -1.95 4.99 -6.64
C ASP A 43 -3.20 5.55 -7.35
N TYR A 44 -3.77 6.63 -6.83
CA TYR A 44 -4.97 7.26 -7.38
C TYR A 44 -4.70 8.13 -8.60
N ASP A 45 -3.47 8.60 -8.78
CA ASP A 45 -3.14 9.47 -9.90
C ASP A 45 -3.00 8.66 -11.20
N GLU A 46 -2.53 7.41 -11.09
CA GLU A 46 -2.38 6.50 -12.22
C GLU A 46 -3.43 5.37 -12.30
N ASP A 47 -4.39 5.32 -11.36
CA ASP A 47 -5.36 4.21 -11.20
C ASP A 47 -4.66 2.82 -11.10
N HIS A 48 -3.51 2.78 -10.42
CA HIS A 48 -2.69 1.58 -10.28
C HIS A 48 -2.89 0.88 -8.93
N PHE A 49 -2.88 -0.46 -8.96
CA PHE A 49 -2.99 -1.31 -7.77
C PHE A 49 -1.73 -2.15 -7.63
N HIS A 50 -1.03 -2.03 -6.52
CA HIS A 50 0.20 -2.76 -6.25
C HIS A 50 -0.02 -3.75 -5.11
N SER A 51 0.07 -5.05 -5.39
CA SER A 51 0.22 -6.06 -4.35
C SER A 51 1.64 -5.99 -3.78
N ILE A 52 1.73 -5.77 -2.48
CA ILE A 52 2.99 -5.66 -1.74
C ILE A 52 3.07 -6.71 -0.64
N THR A 53 4.28 -6.95 -0.15
CA THR A 53 4.50 -7.89 0.95
C THR A 53 4.13 -7.27 2.28
N LEU A 54 3.84 -8.12 3.27
CA LEU A 54 3.67 -7.72 4.67
C LEU A 54 4.81 -6.80 5.15
N LYS A 55 6.05 -7.15 4.83
CA LYS A 55 7.24 -6.39 5.23
C LYS A 55 7.25 -4.97 4.64
N GLU A 56 6.89 -4.84 3.37
CA GLU A 56 6.78 -3.54 2.70
C GLU A 56 5.67 -2.71 3.32
N ALA A 57 4.48 -3.29 3.50
CA ALA A 57 3.32 -2.61 4.09
C ALA A 57 3.62 -2.04 5.48
N TYR A 58 4.11 -2.86 6.40
CA TYR A 58 4.42 -2.39 7.76
C TYR A 58 5.66 -1.49 7.82
N GLY A 59 6.58 -1.60 6.86
CA GLY A 59 7.67 -0.63 6.69
C GLY A 59 7.12 0.76 6.36
N LEU A 60 6.19 0.85 5.41
CA LEU A 60 5.52 2.11 5.06
C LEU A 60 4.69 2.68 6.22
N VAL A 61 3.95 1.83 6.95
CA VAL A 61 3.20 2.27 8.14
C VAL A 61 4.13 2.86 9.21
N ALA A 62 5.27 2.24 9.46
CA ALA A 62 6.23 2.75 10.44
C ALA A 62 6.75 4.14 10.04
N ILE A 63 7.12 4.34 8.77
CA ILE A 63 7.57 5.63 8.26
C ILE A 63 6.44 6.66 8.34
N TYR A 64 5.22 6.30 7.93
CA TYR A 64 4.05 7.17 8.02
C TYR A 64 3.82 7.69 9.44
N LEU A 65 3.85 6.79 10.44
CA LEU A 65 3.70 7.18 11.84
C LEU A 65 4.84 8.10 12.32
N SER A 66 6.08 7.85 11.89
CA SER A 66 7.21 8.74 12.18
C SER A 66 7.03 10.13 11.57
N VAL A 67 6.49 10.23 10.34
CA VAL A 67 6.15 11.51 9.70
C VAL A 67 5.07 12.23 10.50
N GLN A 68 4.00 11.53 10.88
CA GLN A 68 2.91 12.12 11.67
C GLN A 68 3.37 12.63 13.05
N ASN A 69 4.41 12.02 13.62
CA ASN A 69 5.03 12.46 14.87
C ASN A 69 6.06 13.60 14.69
N GLY A 70 6.40 13.96 13.45
CA GLY A 70 7.44 14.95 13.14
C GLY A 70 8.88 14.43 13.32
N ASP A 71 9.07 13.11 13.41
CA ASP A 71 10.38 12.50 13.59
C ASP A 71 11.19 12.45 12.28
N VAL A 72 10.49 12.45 11.13
CA VAL A 72 11.08 12.42 9.78
C VAL A 72 10.29 13.31 8.83
N PHE A 73 10.92 13.70 7.70
CA PHE A 73 10.29 14.55 6.69
C PHE A 73 9.27 13.78 5.84
N GLU A 74 8.21 14.46 5.39
CA GLU A 74 7.19 13.91 4.48
C GLU A 74 7.79 13.29 3.21
N GLN A 75 8.86 13.86 2.65
CA GLN A 75 9.56 13.29 1.50
C GLN A 75 10.02 11.84 1.74
N THR A 76 10.33 11.46 2.99
CA THR A 76 10.80 10.12 3.32
C THR A 76 9.74 9.04 3.06
N ILE A 77 8.44 9.34 3.21
CA ILE A 77 7.40 8.37 2.88
C ILE A 77 7.19 8.25 1.38
N LEU A 78 7.26 9.35 0.62
CA LEU A 78 7.20 9.30 -0.85
C LEU A 78 8.32 8.44 -1.42
N ASP A 79 9.56 8.72 -1.03
CA ASP A 79 10.74 7.97 -1.48
C ASP A 79 10.60 6.46 -1.16
N ALA A 80 9.99 6.13 0.00
CA ALA A 80 9.75 4.75 0.40
C ALA A 80 8.66 4.08 -0.42
N ILE A 81 7.58 4.81 -0.75
CA ILE A 81 6.51 4.34 -1.65
C ILE A 81 7.10 4.04 -3.03
N GLU A 82 7.85 4.97 -3.61
CA GLU A 82 8.48 4.82 -4.93
C GLU A 82 9.42 3.60 -4.95
N GLN A 83 10.25 3.41 -3.93
CA GLN A 83 11.10 2.22 -3.82
C GLN A 83 10.32 0.90 -3.75
N VAL A 84 9.14 0.89 -3.12
CA VAL A 84 8.27 -0.29 -3.07
C VAL A 84 7.69 -0.58 -4.46
N ILE A 85 7.37 0.46 -5.23
CA ILE A 85 6.83 0.35 -6.59
C ILE A 85 7.92 -0.10 -7.58
N GLU A 86 9.08 0.55 -7.61
CA GLU A 86 10.19 0.27 -8.54
C GLU A 86 10.70 -1.17 -8.45
N LYS A 87 10.79 -1.73 -7.24
CA LYS A 87 11.17 -3.14 -7.01
C LYS A 87 10.28 -4.15 -7.71
N LYS A 88 9.13 -3.73 -8.22
CA LYS A 88 8.14 -4.59 -8.89
C LYS A 88 8.13 -4.41 -10.40
N THR A 89 8.87 -3.44 -10.93
CA THR A 89 9.03 -3.16 -12.36
C THR A 89 10.32 -3.79 -12.94
N THR A 90 11.15 -4.39 -12.07
CA THR A 90 12.42 -5.07 -12.40
C THR A 90 12.32 -6.56 -12.10
#